data_AF-A0A2S9FMP3-F1
#
_entry.id   AF-A0A2S9FMP3-F1
#
_cell.length_a   1.000
_cell.length_b   1.000
_cell.length_c   1.000
_cell.angle_alpha   90.00
_cell.angle_beta   90.00
_cell.angle_gamma   90.00
#
_symmetry.space_group_name_H-M   'P 1'
#
loop_
_entity.id
_entity.type
_entity.pdbx_description
1 polymer ?
#
loop_
_entity_poly.entity_id
_entity_poly.type
_entity_poly.pdbx_seq_one_letter_code
_entity_poly.pdbx_strand_id
1 'polypeptide(L)'
;RSDQSTSDALAATTLLAQAADRLGYTRYWIAEHHNMPAVAATSPPVLIAHLAAHTTALRLGSGGVMLPNHAPLAVAEQFALLEAAHPGRIDLGIGRAPGSDPVTSMALRGAAGRDDRDIEQFPEYLDDVVALMSSKGVR
;
A
#
# COMPACT_ATOMS: atom_id res chain seq x y z
N ARG A 1 20.54 8.35 -6.71
CA ARG A 1 21.78 7.69 -6.25
C ARG A 1 21.87 6.37 -6.99
N SER A 2 22.94 6.10 -7.73
CA SER A 2 23.08 4.87 -8.54
C SER A 2 23.89 3.78 -7.85
N ASP A 3 24.40 4.09 -6.65
CA ASP A 3 25.25 3.27 -5.79
C ASP A 3 24.48 2.64 -4.62
N GLN A 4 23.14 2.66 -4.67
CA GLN A 4 22.27 2.15 -3.61
C GLN A 4 21.36 1.05 -4.15
N SER A 5 21.20 0.00 -3.36
CA SER A 5 20.31 -1.12 -3.60
C SER A 5 18.92 -0.89 -2.99
N THR A 6 17.96 -1.73 -3.37
CA THR A 6 16.65 -1.82 -2.67
C THR A 6 16.82 -2.09 -1.18
N SER A 7 17.84 -2.87 -0.79
CA SER A 7 18.15 -3.14 0.62
C SER A 7 18.52 -1.86 1.37
N ASP A 8 19.35 -1.01 0.76
CA ASP A 8 19.74 0.28 1.34
C ASP A 8 18.53 1.20 1.53
N ALA A 9 17.62 1.21 0.55
CA ALA A 9 16.38 1.97 0.64
C ALA A 9 15.46 1.48 1.77
N LEU A 10 15.33 0.16 1.96
CA LEU A 10 14.55 -0.43 3.05
C LEU A 10 15.16 -0.12 4.42
N ALA A 11 16.49 -0.22 4.54
CA ALA A 11 17.21 0.14 5.76
C ALA A 11 17.01 1.62 6.11
N ALA A 12 17.18 2.52 5.13
CA ALA A 12 16.96 3.95 5.31
C ALA A 12 15.51 4.29 5.69
N THR A 13 14.53 3.63 5.04
CA THR A 13 13.11 3.80 5.36
C THR A 13 12.79 3.36 6.79
N THR A 14 13.39 2.25 7.24
CA THR A 14 13.22 1.75 8.62
C THR A 14 13.78 2.73 9.63
N LEU A 15 14.99 3.26 9.40
CA LEU A 15 15.61 4.25 10.27
C LEU A 15 14.78 5.55 10.35
N LEU A 16 14.23 5.98 9.21
CA LEU A 16 13.39 7.17 9.15
C LEU A 16 12.07 6.97 9.90
N ALA A 17 11.41 5.81 9.75
CA ALA A 17 10.19 5.49 10.50
C ALA A 17 10.45 5.45 12.00
N GLN A 18 11.57 4.84 12.44
CA GLN A 18 11.97 4.86 13.85
C GLN A 18 12.26 6.27 14.38
N ALA A 19 12.88 7.13 13.56
CA ALA A 19 13.11 8.51 13.93
C ALA A 19 11.79 9.29 14.05
N ALA A 20 10.88 9.12 13.10
CA ALA A 20 9.55 9.73 13.12
C ALA A 20 8.75 9.29 14.36
N ASP A 21 8.81 8.01 14.71
CA ASP A 21 8.19 7.46 15.93
C ASP A 21 8.75 8.13 17.20
N ARG A 22 10.08 8.20 17.36
CA ARG A 22 10.73 8.87 18.50
C ARG A 22 10.43 10.36 18.59
N LEU A 23 10.25 11.03 17.45
CA LEU A 23 9.96 12.46 17.37
C LEU A 23 8.45 12.77 17.53
N GLY A 24 7.60 11.76 17.68
CA GLY A 24 6.17 11.95 17.90
C GLY A 24 5.38 12.39 16.66
N TYR A 25 5.86 12.05 15.46
CA TYR A 25 5.07 12.25 14.24
C TYR A 25 3.80 11.39 14.29
N THR A 26 2.71 11.90 13.69
CA THR A 26 1.42 11.21 13.73
C THR A 26 1.38 9.96 12.85
N ARG A 27 1.89 10.06 11.62
CA ARG A 27 1.80 8.99 10.63
C ARG A 27 2.96 8.99 9.65
N TYR A 28 3.25 7.82 9.10
CA TYR A 28 4.21 7.63 8.03
C TYR A 28 3.60 6.73 6.95
N TRP A 29 3.48 7.25 5.74
CA TRP A 29 2.81 6.56 4.63
C TRP A 29 3.78 6.13 3.54
N ILE A 30 3.48 4.97 2.97
CA ILE A 30 4.27 4.31 1.94
C ILE A 30 3.49 4.41 0.62
N ALA A 31 4.13 4.97 -0.40
CA ALA A 31 3.57 4.99 -1.74
C ALA A 31 3.82 3.65 -2.45
N GLU A 32 2.91 3.29 -3.37
CA GLU A 32 3.05 2.14 -4.26
C GLU A 32 3.52 2.61 -5.64
N HIS A 33 4.65 2.07 -6.11
CA HIS A 33 5.15 2.28 -7.47
C HIS A 33 5.67 0.97 -8.03
N HIS A 34 5.43 0.74 -9.32
CA HIS A 34 5.91 -0.45 -10.01
C HIS A 34 6.87 -0.10 -11.13
N ASN A 35 7.83 -0.99 -11.38
CA ASN A 35 8.79 -0.88 -12.48
C ASN A 35 9.52 0.47 -12.55
N MET A 36 9.78 1.09 -11.39
CA MET A 36 10.44 2.38 -11.28
C MET A 36 11.78 2.22 -10.55
N PRO A 37 12.94 2.27 -11.24
CA PRO A 37 14.26 2.08 -10.62
C PRO A 37 14.56 3.05 -9.47
N ALA A 38 13.89 4.20 -9.44
CA ALA A 38 14.06 5.21 -8.40
C ALA A 38 13.27 4.93 -7.10
N VAL A 39 12.38 3.93 -7.08
CA VAL A 39 11.48 3.67 -5.95
C VAL A 39 11.50 2.18 -5.58
N ALA A 40 11.80 1.90 -4.32
CA ALA A 40 11.87 0.54 -3.78
C ALA A 40 10.51 -0.05 -3.36
N ALA A 41 9.50 0.80 -3.11
CA ALA A 41 8.23 0.40 -2.53
C ALA A 41 7.22 -0.04 -3.60
N THR A 42 7.10 -1.36 -3.78
CA THR A 42 6.15 -2.00 -4.72
C THR A 42 4.92 -2.60 -4.02
N SER A 43 5.02 -2.91 -2.73
CA SER A 43 3.93 -3.51 -1.94
C SER A 43 3.81 -2.79 -0.58
N PRO A 44 2.89 -1.82 -0.44
CA PRO A 44 2.67 -1.13 0.82
C PRO A 44 2.36 -2.07 1.99
N PRO A 45 1.48 -3.08 1.90
CA PRO A 45 1.17 -3.96 3.03
C PRO A 45 2.39 -4.66 3.63
N VAL A 46 3.28 -5.15 2.76
CA VAL A 46 4.52 -5.84 3.18
C VAL A 46 5.44 -4.87 3.91
N LEU A 47 5.62 -3.66 3.37
CA LEU A 47 6.49 -2.67 4.00
C LEU A 47 5.87 -2.10 5.29
N ILE A 48 4.55 -1.93 5.35
CA ILE A 48 3.83 -1.56 6.57
C ILE A 48 4.07 -2.60 7.67
N ALA A 49 3.90 -3.89 7.39
CA ALA A 49 4.14 -4.96 8.34
C ALA A 49 5.57 -4.91 8.91
N HIS A 50 6.56 -4.75 8.02
CA HIS A 50 7.96 -4.61 8.41
C HIS A 50 8.18 -3.40 9.32
N LEU A 51 7.68 -2.22 8.96
CA LEU A 51 7.87 -1.01 9.77
C LEU A 51 7.09 -1.04 11.08
N ALA A 52 5.93 -1.70 11.12
CA ALA A 52 5.10 -1.82 12.32
C ALA A 52 5.79 -2.65 13.40
N ALA A 53 6.58 -3.65 13.00
CA ALA A 53 7.44 -4.42 13.90
C ALA A 53 8.63 -3.61 14.45
N HIS A 54 9.00 -2.49 13.82
CA HIS A 54 10.16 -1.67 14.18
C HIS A 54 9.79 -0.31 14.81
N THR A 55 8.50 -0.04 15.03
CA THR A 55 7.98 1.20 15.61
C THR A 55 6.90 0.89 16.64
N THR A 56 6.64 1.82 17.54
CA THR A 56 5.81 1.60 18.74
C THR A 56 4.49 2.37 18.73
N ALA A 57 4.49 3.65 18.33
CA ALA A 57 3.32 4.52 18.40
C ALA A 57 2.89 5.07 17.04
N LEU A 58 3.84 5.26 16.12
CA LEU A 58 3.63 5.81 14.78
C LEU A 58 2.53 5.03 14.04
N ARG A 59 1.56 5.76 13.46
CA ARG A 59 0.61 5.17 12.50
C ARG A 59 1.32 4.91 11.18
N LEU A 60 1.06 3.76 10.60
CA LEU A 60 1.66 3.33 9.34
C LEU A 60 0.57 3.05 8.34
N GLY A 61 0.80 3.43 7.08
CA GLY A 61 -0.22 3.24 6.07
C GLY A 61 0.27 3.33 4.65
N SER A 62 -0.66 3.11 3.75
CA SER A 62 -0.47 3.35 2.33
C SER A 62 -0.81 4.79 1.98
N GLY A 63 -0.04 5.40 1.09
CA GLY A 63 -0.31 6.73 0.53
C GLY A 63 -0.24 6.76 -1.00
N GLY A 64 -0.92 5.91 -1.76
CA GLY A 64 -1.95 4.92 -1.41
C GLY A 64 -1.67 3.55 -2.02
N VAL A 65 -2.53 2.57 -1.75
CA VAL A 65 -2.62 1.35 -2.56
C VAL A 65 -3.23 1.73 -3.89
N MET A 66 -2.59 1.40 -5.01
CA MET A 66 -3.12 1.68 -6.35
C MET A 66 -4.22 0.67 -6.67
N LEU A 67 -5.41 0.90 -6.11
CA LEU A 67 -6.52 -0.05 -6.07
C LEU A 67 -6.89 -0.67 -7.42
N PRO A 68 -6.84 0.03 -8.57
CA PRO A 68 -7.09 -0.61 -9.86
C PRO A 68 -6.17 -1.80 -10.18
N ASN A 69 -5.00 -1.92 -9.54
CA ASN A 69 -4.08 -3.03 -9.75
C ASN A 69 -4.36 -4.26 -8.87
N HIS A 70 -5.33 -4.19 -7.96
CA HIS A 70 -5.56 -5.21 -6.95
C HIS A 70 -7.02 -5.64 -6.91
N ALA A 71 -7.26 -6.90 -6.54
CA ALA A 71 -8.59 -7.33 -6.15
C ALA A 71 -9.01 -6.63 -4.85
N PRO A 72 -10.20 -6.00 -4.75
CA PRO A 72 -10.69 -5.36 -3.53
C PRO A 72 -10.60 -6.25 -2.28
N LEU A 73 -10.91 -7.55 -2.41
CA LEU A 73 -10.80 -8.53 -1.34
C LEU A 73 -9.38 -8.66 -0.78
N ALA A 74 -8.38 -8.73 -1.66
CA ALA A 74 -6.99 -8.87 -1.23
C ALA A 74 -6.53 -7.65 -0.43
N VAL A 75 -6.92 -6.44 -0.86
CA VAL A 75 -6.63 -5.20 -0.14
C VAL A 75 -7.31 -5.20 1.23
N ALA A 76 -8.60 -5.55 1.28
CA ALA A 76 -9.36 -5.61 2.52
C ALA A 76 -8.75 -6.61 3.52
N GLU A 77 -8.50 -7.85 3.11
CA GLU A 77 -7.94 -8.88 4.01
C GLU A 77 -6.55 -8.51 4.54
N GLN A 78 -5.68 -7.97 3.68
CA GLN A 78 -4.33 -7.57 4.09
C GLN A 78 -4.35 -6.46 5.14
N PHE A 79 -5.18 -5.43 4.95
CA PHE A 79 -5.27 -4.32 5.90
C PHE A 79 -6.06 -4.67 7.15
N ALA A 80 -7.08 -5.54 7.06
CA ALA A 80 -7.76 -6.10 8.23
C ALA A 80 -6.78 -6.91 9.10
N LEU A 81 -5.93 -7.73 8.48
CA LEU A 81 -4.91 -8.49 9.20
C LEU A 81 -3.84 -7.59 9.82
N LEU A 82 -3.38 -6.57 9.10
CA LEU A 82 -2.45 -5.57 9.64
C LEU A 82 -3.04 -4.85 10.85
N GLU A 83 -4.31 -4.41 10.77
CA GLU A 83 -5.00 -3.76 11.89
C GLU A 83 -5.16 -4.72 13.06
N ALA A 84 -5.46 -6.00 12.83
CA ALA A 84 -5.51 -7.00 13.89
C ALA A 84 -4.14 -7.23 14.55
N ALA A 85 -3.06 -7.22 13.78
CA ALA A 85 -1.69 -7.37 14.29
C ALA A 85 -1.18 -6.12 15.01
N HIS A 86 -1.64 -4.94 14.59
CA HIS A 86 -1.19 -3.64 15.11
C HIS A 86 -2.38 -2.70 15.36
N PRO A 87 -3.24 -2.98 16.37
CA PRO A 87 -4.50 -2.27 16.56
C PRO A 87 -4.34 -0.76 16.75
N GLY A 88 -5.17 0.01 16.04
CA GLY A 88 -5.20 1.47 16.10
C GLY A 88 -4.01 2.15 15.42
N ARG A 89 -3.16 1.40 14.69
CA ARG A 89 -1.94 1.93 14.07
C ARG A 89 -1.94 1.88 12.55
N ILE A 90 -2.95 1.30 11.91
CA ILE A 90 -2.94 1.10 10.46
C ILE A 90 -3.83 2.12 9.75
N ASP A 91 -3.31 2.74 8.69
CA ASP A 91 -4.02 3.62 7.76
C ASP A 91 -4.12 2.93 6.38
N LEU A 92 -5.33 2.69 5.88
CA LEU A 92 -5.57 2.30 4.49
C LEU A 92 -5.83 3.54 3.63
N GLY A 93 -4.78 4.09 3.02
CA GLY A 93 -4.92 5.09 1.96
C GLY A 93 -5.08 4.42 0.59
N ILE A 94 -6.03 4.89 -0.20
CA ILE A 94 -6.37 4.35 -1.52
C ILE A 94 -5.99 5.36 -2.61
N GLY A 95 -5.35 4.88 -3.67
CA GLY A 95 -5.01 5.65 -4.87
C GLY A 95 -5.77 5.17 -6.09
N ARG A 96 -6.21 6.12 -6.93
CA ARG A 96 -6.97 5.86 -8.17
C ARG A 96 -6.07 5.61 -9.39
N ALA A 97 -4.88 6.18 -9.42
CA ALA A 97 -4.00 6.00 -10.58
C ALA A 97 -3.44 4.58 -10.61
N PRO A 98 -3.17 3.99 -11.78
CA PRO A 98 -2.52 2.68 -11.86
C PRO A 98 -1.04 2.72 -11.46
N GLY A 99 -0.42 3.91 -11.39
CA GLY A 99 0.95 4.11 -10.89
C GLY A 99 2.04 3.35 -11.67
N SER A 100 1.75 2.90 -12.89
CA SER A 100 2.57 1.94 -13.64
C SER A 100 2.54 2.22 -15.14
N ASP A 101 3.59 1.83 -15.87
CA ASP A 101 3.60 1.86 -17.34
C ASP A 101 2.66 0.78 -17.94
N PRO A 102 2.33 0.84 -19.25
CA PRO A 102 1.39 -0.10 -19.87
C PRO A 102 1.82 -1.57 -19.81
N VAL A 103 3.13 -1.86 -19.91
CA VAL A 103 3.64 -3.24 -19.87
C VAL A 103 3.46 -3.80 -18.47
N THR A 104 3.82 -3.03 -17.45
CA THR A 104 3.61 -3.40 -16.06
C THR A 104 2.13 -3.49 -15.69
N SER A 105 1.29 -2.60 -16.21
CA SER A 105 -0.16 -2.66 -16.05
C SER A 105 -0.74 -3.98 -16.58
N MET A 106 -0.31 -4.42 -17.78
CA MET A 106 -0.71 -5.72 -18.33
C MET A 106 -0.21 -6.89 -17.48
N ALA A 107 0.99 -6.79 -16.91
CA ALA A 107 1.52 -7.83 -16.02
C ALA A 107 0.74 -7.93 -14.69
N LEU A 108 0.30 -6.79 -14.14
CA LEU A 108 -0.48 -6.74 -12.89
C LEU A 108 -1.94 -7.17 -13.09
N ARG A 109 -2.58 -6.71 -14.18
CA ARG A 109 -4.03 -6.85 -14.39
C ARG A 109 -4.41 -7.86 -15.48
N GLY A 110 -3.44 -8.50 -16.12
CA GLY A 110 -3.67 -9.42 -17.23
C GLY A 110 -4.34 -8.73 -18.43
N ALA A 111 -5.36 -9.38 -19.02
CA ALA A 111 -6.09 -8.83 -20.17
C ALA A 111 -6.83 -7.51 -19.86
N ALA A 112 -7.18 -7.26 -18.59
CA ALA A 112 -7.78 -6.00 -18.13
C ALA A 112 -6.77 -4.84 -18.11
N GLY A 113 -5.46 -5.13 -18.06
CA GLY A 113 -4.41 -4.12 -18.12
C GLY A 113 -4.18 -3.49 -19.50
N ARG A 114 -4.99 -3.84 -20.50
CA ARG A 114 -4.92 -3.31 -21.88
C ARG A 114 -5.79 -2.06 -22.10
N ASP A 115 -6.73 -1.78 -21.21
CA ASP A 115 -7.64 -0.65 -21.29
C ASP A 115 -7.79 0.01 -19.90
N ASP A 116 -8.55 1.12 -19.85
CA ASP A 116 -8.72 1.93 -18.64
C ASP A 116 -9.91 1.45 -17.77
N ARG A 117 -10.49 0.27 -18.03
CA ARG A 117 -11.72 -0.19 -17.35
C ARG A 117 -11.57 -0.27 -15.84
N ASP A 118 -10.43 -0.74 -15.32
CA ASP A 118 -10.20 -0.84 -13.88
C ASP A 118 -10.10 0.56 -13.22
N ILE A 119 -9.67 1.57 -13.96
CA ILE A 119 -9.62 2.96 -13.50
C ILE A 119 -11.03 3.56 -13.48
N GLU A 120 -11.88 3.18 -14.44
CA GLU A 120 -13.29 3.56 -14.49
C GLU A 120 -14.12 2.88 -13.38
N GLN A 121 -13.83 1.61 -13.06
CA GLN A 121 -14.44 0.83 -11.98
C GLN A 121 -13.95 1.22 -10.58
N PHE A 122 -13.00 2.14 -10.46
CA PHE A 122 -12.44 2.56 -9.17
C PHE A 122 -13.50 2.88 -8.09
N PRO A 123 -14.60 3.60 -8.37
CA PRO A 123 -15.64 3.85 -7.37
C PRO A 123 -16.27 2.56 -6.83
N GLU A 124 -16.55 1.59 -7.69
CA GLU A 124 -17.13 0.29 -7.31
C GLU A 124 -16.14 -0.52 -6.46
N TYR A 125 -14.86 -0.53 -6.84
CA TYR A 125 -13.82 -1.22 -6.06
C TYR A 125 -13.63 -0.58 -4.69
N LEU A 126 -13.76 0.75 -4.59
CA LEU A 126 -13.70 1.45 -3.31
C LEU A 126 -14.88 1.09 -2.43
N ASP A 127 -16.10 1.04 -2.99
CA ASP A 127 -17.30 0.61 -2.27
C ASP A 127 -17.17 -0.85 -1.79
N ASP A 128 -16.62 -1.74 -2.63
CA ASP A 128 -16.34 -3.14 -2.26
C ASP A 128 -15.36 -3.21 -1.09
N VAL A 129 -14.24 -2.49 -1.13
CA VAL A 129 -13.27 -2.44 -0.02
C VAL A 129 -13.94 -1.96 1.27
N VAL A 130 -14.74 -0.89 1.21
CA VAL A 130 -15.47 -0.37 2.38
C VAL A 130 -16.45 -1.40 2.94
N ALA A 131 -17.19 -2.10 2.07
CA ALA A 131 -18.15 -3.12 2.48
C ALA A 131 -17.45 -4.33 3.12
N LEU A 132 -16.36 -4.81 2.52
CA LEU A 132 -15.53 -5.92 2.98
C LEU A 132 -14.84 -5.63 4.32
N MET A 133 -14.39 -4.38 4.51
CA MET A 133 -13.78 -3.93 5.77
C MET A 133 -14.80 -3.70 6.89
N SER A 134 -16.10 -3.67 6.58
CA SER A 134 -17.14 -3.47 7.57
C SER A 134 -17.33 -4.72 8.44
N SER A 135 -17.64 -4.53 9.72
CA SER A 135 -17.96 -5.66 10.63
C SER A 135 -19.22 -6.44 10.25
N LYS A 136 -20.00 -5.95 9.27
CA LYS A 136 -21.18 -6.61 8.73
C LYS A 136 -20.86 -7.55 7.56
N GLY A 137 -19.67 -7.43 6.97
CA GLY A 137 -19.26 -8.14 5.75
C GLY A 137 -20.08 -7.77 4.52
N VAL A 138 -19.77 -8.42 3.39
CA VAL A 138 -20.58 -8.38 2.16
C VAL A 138 -21.65 -9.46 2.26
N ARG A 139 -22.91 -9.12 1.96
CA ARG A 139 -24.03 -10.07 1.92
C ARG A 139 -24.25 -10.61 0.51
#